data_AF-A0A965MPE4-F1
#
_entry.id   AF-A0A965MPE4-F1
#
_cell.length_a   1.000
_cell.length_b   1.000
_cell.length_c   1.000
_cell.angle_alpha   90.00
_cell.angle_beta   90.00
_cell.angle_gamma   90.00
#
_symmetry.space_group_name_H-M   'P 1'
#
loop_
_entity.id
_entity.type
_entity.pdbx_description
1 polymer ?
#
loop_
_entity_poly.entity_id
_entity_poly.type
_entity_poly.pdbx_seq_one_letter_code
_entity_poly.pdbx_strand_id
1 'polypeptide(L)'
;MGYFIRITYSNVVIPAENLDASYAALVALNSRDDLKSGGSLPGRDDPKPEGADHHPHRWFSWMPADLKTLPTTAAILENLGFEIWQGKDGCIEINGYDSKAGDEEIFLLTLAPYVKPDTEIEWMGEENEQWKFVFKNGRMYRYEAETLWNELGEVTL
;
A
#
# COMPACT_ATOMS: atom_id res chain seq x y z
N MET A 1 4.30 -11.44 -16.30
CA MET A 1 4.82 -12.05 -15.05
C MET A 1 4.75 -10.99 -13.99
N GLY A 2 4.20 -11.30 -12.81
CA GLY A 2 4.13 -10.36 -11.69
C GLY A 2 5.00 -10.87 -10.56
N TYR A 3 5.60 -9.96 -9.80
CA TYR A 3 6.43 -10.24 -8.64
C TYR A 3 5.53 -10.38 -7.41
N PHE A 4 5.65 -11.49 -6.69
CA PHE A 4 4.88 -11.76 -5.47
C PHE A 4 5.59 -11.20 -4.23
N ILE A 5 4.78 -10.60 -3.36
CA ILE A 5 5.24 -10.03 -2.09
C ILE A 5 4.25 -10.45 -1.01
N ARG A 6 4.75 -10.59 0.21
CA ARG A 6 3.91 -10.83 1.38
C ARG A 6 4.31 -10.00 2.57
N ILE A 7 3.35 -9.69 3.43
CA ILE A 7 3.62 -9.09 4.74
C ILE A 7 4.08 -10.19 5.70
N THR A 8 5.21 -9.95 6.37
CA THR A 8 5.74 -10.83 7.43
C THR A 8 5.43 -10.31 8.82
N TYR A 9 5.22 -9.00 8.96
CA TYR A 9 4.84 -8.34 10.20
C TYR A 9 4.12 -7.02 9.90
N SER A 10 3.13 -6.69 10.70
CA SER A 10 2.50 -5.37 10.66
C SER A 10 1.92 -5.03 12.03
N ASN A 11 2.07 -3.77 12.44
CA ASN A 11 1.32 -3.17 13.53
C ASN A 11 0.67 -1.84 13.11
N VAL A 12 0.48 -1.65 11.79
CA VAL A 12 -0.12 -0.44 11.22
C VAL A 12 -1.59 -0.36 11.58
N VAL A 13 -1.97 0.75 12.21
CA VAL A 13 -3.35 1.04 12.60
C VAL A 13 -3.77 2.41 12.10
N ILE A 14 -4.92 2.49 11.44
CA ILE A 14 -5.61 3.74 11.11
C ILE A 14 -6.67 3.97 12.19
N PRO A 15 -6.54 5.03 13.04
CA PRO A 15 -7.53 5.37 14.04
C PRO A 15 -8.91 5.67 13.42
N ALA A 16 -9.97 5.33 14.13
CA ALA A 16 -11.35 5.55 13.66
C ALA A 16 -11.63 7.02 13.30
N GLU A 17 -11.09 7.96 14.07
CA GLU A 17 -11.24 9.40 13.82
C GLU A 17 -10.59 9.89 12.51
N ASN A 18 -9.66 9.11 11.95
CA ASN A 18 -8.94 9.46 10.73
C ASN A 18 -9.55 8.85 9.47
N LEU A 19 -10.55 7.97 9.59
CA LEU A 19 -11.05 7.17 8.46
C LEU A 19 -11.65 8.01 7.31
N ASP A 20 -12.35 9.09 7.65
CA ASP A 20 -12.92 9.99 6.64
C ASP A 20 -11.82 10.79 5.92
N ALA A 21 -10.82 11.26 6.68
CA ALA A 21 -9.69 12.00 6.14
C ALA A 21 -8.77 11.13 5.29
N SER A 22 -8.51 9.90 5.73
CA SER A 22 -7.74 8.92 4.95
C SER A 22 -8.48 8.52 3.69
N TYR A 23 -9.80 8.33 3.75
CA TYR A 23 -10.61 8.05 2.57
C TYR A 23 -10.55 9.20 1.55
N ALA A 24 -10.71 10.44 2.00
CA ALA A 24 -10.61 11.61 1.14
C ALA A 24 -9.22 11.71 0.46
N ALA A 25 -8.15 11.41 1.20
CA ALA A 25 -6.79 11.40 0.66
C ALA A 25 -6.58 10.29 -0.39
N LEU A 26 -7.06 9.08 -0.11
CA LEU A 26 -7.01 7.96 -1.04
C LEU A 26 -7.82 8.24 -2.31
N VAL A 27 -9.01 8.83 -2.21
CA VAL A 27 -9.80 9.23 -3.38
C VAL A 27 -9.09 10.32 -4.18
N ALA A 28 -8.47 11.29 -3.52
CA ALA A 28 -7.72 12.37 -4.18
C ALA A 28 -6.51 11.83 -4.98
N LEU A 29 -5.94 10.69 -4.57
CA LEU A 29 -4.87 10.00 -5.29
C LEU A 29 -5.30 9.62 -6.72
N ASN A 30 -6.60 9.41 -6.99
CA ASN A 30 -7.09 9.05 -8.31
C ASN A 30 -6.84 10.11 -9.40
N SER A 31 -6.54 11.34 -8.98
CA SER A 31 -6.14 12.44 -9.88
C SER A 31 -4.70 12.38 -10.37
N ARG A 32 -3.86 11.52 -9.75
CA ARG A 32 -2.43 11.34 -10.06
C ARG A 32 -2.23 10.23 -11.09
N ASP A 33 -2.63 10.50 -12.32
CA ASP A 33 -2.51 9.54 -13.43
C ASP A 33 -1.05 9.20 -13.76
N ASP A 34 -0.10 10.03 -13.34
CA ASP A 34 1.34 9.82 -13.45
C ASP A 34 1.86 8.70 -12.52
N LEU A 35 1.09 8.34 -11.49
CA LEU A 35 1.46 7.31 -10.51
C LEU A 35 0.81 5.95 -10.79
N LYS A 36 -0.08 5.85 -11.77
CA LYS A 36 -0.87 4.64 -12.05
C LYS A 36 -0.07 3.62 -12.85
N SER A 37 0.14 2.42 -12.31
CA SER A 37 0.86 1.33 -13.02
C SER A 37 -0.04 0.16 -13.44
N GLY A 38 -1.30 0.12 -13.01
CA GLY A 38 -2.21 -1.02 -13.23
C GLY A 38 -2.66 -1.24 -14.67
N GLY A 39 -2.55 -0.21 -15.51
CA GLY A 39 -2.78 -0.30 -16.95
C GLY A 39 -3.73 0.76 -17.49
N SER A 40 -4.01 0.63 -18.79
CA SER A 40 -4.96 1.45 -19.53
C SER A 40 -5.78 0.62 -20.50
N LEU A 41 -6.94 1.13 -20.95
CA LEU A 41 -7.63 0.48 -22.07
C LEU A 41 -6.79 0.60 -23.35
N PRO A 42 -6.59 -0.50 -24.10
CA PRO A 42 -5.87 -0.45 -25.37
C PRO A 42 -6.49 0.56 -26.35
N GLY A 43 -5.64 1.41 -26.93
CA GLY A 43 -6.07 2.43 -27.90
C GLY A 43 -6.79 3.64 -27.28
N ARG A 44 -6.74 3.81 -25.95
CA ARG A 44 -7.30 4.95 -25.21
C ARG A 44 -6.21 5.68 -24.42
N ASP A 45 -5.23 6.21 -25.15
CA ASP A 45 -4.17 7.09 -24.63
C ASP A 45 -4.57 8.57 -24.65
N ASP A 46 -5.87 8.85 -24.78
CA ASP A 46 -6.43 10.19 -24.71
C ASP A 46 -6.01 10.87 -23.39
N PRO A 47 -5.81 12.21 -23.38
CA PRO A 47 -5.59 12.91 -22.12
C PRO A 47 -6.84 12.80 -21.22
N LYS A 48 -6.63 12.89 -19.90
CA LYS A 48 -7.73 12.97 -18.94
C LYS A 48 -8.68 14.10 -19.34
N PRO A 49 -10.01 13.88 -19.38
CA PRO A 49 -10.96 14.94 -19.71
C PRO A 49 -10.78 16.16 -18.81
N GLU A 50 -10.90 17.36 -19.39
CA GLU A 50 -10.77 18.60 -18.64
C GLU A 50 -11.79 18.67 -17.51
N GLY A 51 -11.32 19.00 -16.29
CA GLY A 51 -12.16 19.04 -15.09
C GLY A 51 -12.48 17.69 -14.46
N ALA A 52 -12.05 16.55 -15.04
CA ALA A 52 -12.21 15.24 -14.42
C ALA A 52 -11.22 15.04 -13.26
N ASP A 53 -11.69 14.40 -12.21
CA ASP A 53 -10.91 14.03 -11.02
C ASP A 53 -10.08 12.75 -11.23
N HIS A 54 -10.35 11.97 -12.28
CA HIS A 54 -9.60 10.79 -12.67
C HIS A 54 -9.68 10.51 -14.17
N HIS A 55 -8.73 9.73 -14.68
CA HIS A 55 -8.77 9.22 -16.04
C HIS A 55 -9.67 7.96 -16.12
N PRO A 56 -10.73 7.94 -16.94
CA PRO A 56 -11.71 6.84 -16.97
C PRO A 56 -11.15 5.52 -17.51
N HIS A 57 -9.98 5.58 -18.15
CA HIS A 57 -9.33 4.43 -18.80
C HIS A 57 -7.92 4.15 -18.28
N ARG A 58 -7.55 4.67 -17.10
CA ARG A 58 -6.26 4.36 -16.43
C ARG A 58 -6.50 4.11 -14.95
N TRP A 59 -5.88 3.07 -14.41
CA TRP A 59 -6.10 2.64 -13.02
C TRP A 59 -4.81 2.25 -12.31
N PHE A 60 -4.83 2.32 -10.97
CA PHE A 60 -3.80 1.71 -10.14
C PHE A 60 -3.91 0.19 -10.21
N SER A 61 -2.79 -0.51 -10.03
CA SER A 61 -2.76 -1.97 -10.00
C SER A 61 -3.81 -2.50 -9.02
N TRP A 62 -4.62 -3.45 -9.49
CA TRP A 62 -5.68 -4.11 -8.72
C TRP A 62 -6.87 -3.22 -8.35
N MET A 63 -6.91 -1.97 -8.80
CA MET A 63 -7.97 -1.01 -8.47
C MET A 63 -8.91 -0.72 -9.65
N PRO A 64 -10.16 -0.33 -9.38
CA PRO A 64 -11.01 0.29 -10.40
C PRO A 64 -10.40 1.63 -10.87
N ALA A 65 -10.78 2.07 -12.07
CA ALA A 65 -10.38 3.39 -12.57
C ALA A 65 -10.96 4.55 -11.74
N ASP A 66 -12.12 4.34 -11.12
CA ASP A 66 -12.72 5.29 -10.18
C ASP A 66 -12.68 4.74 -8.75
N LEU A 67 -11.81 5.31 -7.90
CA LEU A 67 -11.72 4.91 -6.50
C LEU A 67 -12.99 5.22 -5.70
N LYS A 68 -13.86 6.14 -6.16
CA LYS A 68 -15.12 6.46 -5.47
C LYS A 68 -16.15 5.32 -5.51
N THR A 69 -15.93 4.29 -6.34
CA THR A 69 -16.76 3.08 -6.30
C THR A 69 -16.53 2.25 -5.05
N LEU A 70 -15.44 2.52 -4.30
CA LEU A 70 -15.09 1.88 -3.04
C LEU A 70 -15.35 2.89 -1.91
N PRO A 71 -16.45 2.78 -1.16
CA PRO A 71 -17.00 3.91 -0.39
C PRO A 71 -16.25 4.22 0.92
N THR A 72 -15.25 3.44 1.30
CA THR A 72 -14.56 3.57 2.59
C THR A 72 -13.06 3.26 2.45
N THR A 73 -12.27 3.73 3.43
CA THR A 73 -10.85 3.34 3.56
C THR A 73 -10.68 1.81 3.60
N ALA A 74 -11.55 1.12 4.33
CA ALA A 74 -11.56 -0.35 4.41
C ALA A 74 -11.77 -0.98 3.01
N ALA A 75 -12.80 -0.55 2.28
CA ALA A 75 -13.09 -1.08 0.95
C ALA A 75 -11.95 -0.86 -0.05
N ILE A 76 -11.24 0.27 0.06
CA ILE A 76 -10.05 0.53 -0.76
C ILE A 76 -8.92 -0.45 -0.43
N LEU A 77 -8.61 -0.62 0.86
CA LEU A 77 -7.53 -1.52 1.31
C LEU A 77 -7.81 -2.98 0.96
N GLU A 78 -9.04 -3.45 1.20
CA GLU A 78 -9.46 -4.81 0.86
C GLU A 78 -9.41 -5.06 -0.65
N ASN A 79 -9.88 -4.10 -1.47
CA ASN A 79 -9.84 -4.24 -2.92
C ASN A 79 -8.40 -4.26 -3.45
N LEU A 80 -7.51 -3.49 -2.85
CA LEU A 80 -6.07 -3.49 -3.16
C LEU A 80 -5.39 -4.82 -2.80
N GLY A 81 -6.00 -5.62 -1.92
CA GLY A 81 -5.55 -6.95 -1.54
C GLY A 81 -5.03 -7.07 -0.11
N PHE A 82 -5.14 -6.02 0.71
CA PHE A 82 -4.78 -6.11 2.12
C PHE A 82 -5.82 -6.90 2.90
N GLU A 83 -5.34 -7.78 3.77
CA GLU A 83 -6.13 -8.35 4.86
C GLU A 83 -6.18 -7.34 6.00
N ILE A 84 -7.39 -6.89 6.35
CA ILE A 84 -7.61 -5.94 7.43
C ILE A 84 -8.45 -6.54 8.55
N TRP A 85 -8.29 -6.02 9.76
CA TRP A 85 -9.21 -6.24 10.85
C TRP A 85 -9.80 -4.92 11.33
N GLN A 86 -11.11 -4.90 11.51
CA GLN A 86 -11.83 -3.76 12.06
C GLN A 86 -12.60 -4.21 13.29
N GLY A 87 -12.12 -3.80 14.46
CA GLY A 87 -12.71 -4.09 15.76
C GLY A 87 -13.91 -3.20 16.09
N LYS A 88 -14.42 -3.32 17.32
CA LYS A 88 -15.55 -2.51 17.82
C LYS A 88 -15.22 -1.02 18.02
N ASP A 89 -13.94 -0.69 18.15
CA ASP A 89 -13.46 0.68 18.27
C ASP A 89 -13.45 1.43 16.92
N GLY A 90 -13.68 0.70 15.81
CA GLY A 90 -13.73 1.25 14.47
C GLY A 90 -12.36 1.45 13.82
N CYS A 91 -11.25 1.20 14.54
CA CYS A 91 -9.90 1.28 13.97
C CYS A 91 -9.72 0.22 12.88
N ILE A 92 -8.92 0.53 11.86
CA ILE A 92 -8.50 -0.45 10.85
C ILE A 92 -7.07 -0.87 11.14
N GLU A 93 -6.84 -2.17 11.31
CA GLU A 93 -5.52 -2.78 11.42
C GLU A 93 -5.19 -3.49 10.11
N ILE A 94 -4.01 -3.23 9.54
CA ILE A 94 -3.52 -3.95 8.36
C ILE A 94 -2.75 -5.16 8.85
N ASN A 95 -3.25 -6.37 8.58
CA ASN A 95 -2.75 -7.60 9.18
C ASN A 95 -1.98 -8.48 8.19
N GLY A 96 -2.24 -8.35 6.90
CA GLY A 96 -1.68 -9.26 5.92
C GLY A 96 -1.82 -8.77 4.49
N TYR A 97 -1.01 -9.39 3.64
CA TYR A 97 -1.02 -9.28 2.19
C TYR A 97 -0.18 -10.45 1.70
N ASP A 98 -0.65 -11.18 0.70
CA ASP A 98 0.10 -12.27 0.05
C ASP A 98 -0.39 -12.39 -1.40
N SER A 99 0.20 -11.59 -2.29
CA SER A 99 -0.23 -11.49 -3.68
C SER A 99 0.84 -10.84 -4.56
N LYS A 100 0.51 -10.56 -5.81
CA LYS A 100 1.38 -9.86 -6.75
C LYS A 100 1.46 -8.38 -6.40
N ALA A 101 2.68 -7.88 -6.23
CA ALA A 101 2.98 -6.47 -6.11
C ALA A 101 2.31 -5.66 -7.23
N GLY A 102 1.84 -4.49 -6.83
CA GLY A 102 1.20 -3.47 -7.65
C GLY A 102 1.57 -2.09 -7.13
N ASP A 103 0.56 -1.31 -6.74
CA ASP A 103 0.71 0.09 -6.32
C ASP A 103 0.59 0.26 -4.79
N GLU A 104 0.77 -0.81 -4.00
CA GLU A 104 0.53 -0.81 -2.55
C GLU A 104 1.34 0.26 -1.81
N GLU A 105 2.61 0.46 -2.21
CA GLU A 105 3.50 1.47 -1.62
C GLU A 105 2.92 2.90 -1.74
N ILE A 106 2.23 3.21 -2.85
CA ILE A 106 1.64 4.53 -3.08
C ILE A 106 0.44 4.76 -2.15
N PHE A 107 -0.38 3.72 -1.94
CA PHE A 107 -1.52 3.79 -1.02
C PHE A 107 -1.03 3.91 0.43
N LEU A 108 -0.03 3.13 0.84
CA LEU A 108 0.59 3.24 2.16
C LEU A 108 1.24 4.61 2.39
N LEU A 109 1.94 5.16 1.39
CA LEU A 109 2.51 6.51 1.46
C LEU A 109 1.42 7.57 1.65
N THR A 110 0.30 7.43 0.94
CA THR A 110 -0.86 8.34 1.06
C THR A 110 -1.50 8.26 2.45
N LEU A 111 -1.48 7.08 3.06
CA LEU A 111 -2.00 6.82 4.41
C LEU A 111 -1.06 7.27 5.54
N ALA A 112 0.21 7.54 5.25
CA ALA A 112 1.22 7.84 6.26
C ALA A 112 0.83 8.96 7.28
N PRO A 113 0.12 10.04 6.89
CA PRO A 113 -0.36 11.06 7.84
C PRO A 113 -1.47 10.60 8.79
N TYR A 114 -2.15 9.50 8.47
CA TYR A 114 -3.40 9.08 9.09
C TYR A 114 -3.25 7.82 9.96
N VAL A 115 -2.12 7.12 9.87
CA VAL A 115 -1.82 5.96 10.72
C VAL A 115 -1.26 6.37 12.07
N LYS A 116 -1.32 5.49 13.07
CA LYS A 116 -0.65 5.70 14.36
C LYS A 116 0.87 5.88 14.15
N PRO A 117 1.51 6.83 14.85
CA PRO A 117 2.95 7.02 14.76
C PRO A 117 3.71 5.82 15.33
N ASP A 118 4.95 5.67 14.88
CA ASP A 118 5.89 4.64 15.29
C ASP A 118 5.35 3.21 15.03
N THR A 119 4.56 3.07 13.96
CA THR A 119 4.10 1.78 13.40
C THR A 119 4.94 1.39 12.19
N GLU A 120 4.95 0.11 11.85
CA GLU A 120 5.69 -0.45 10.73
C GLU A 120 5.00 -1.64 10.08
N ILE A 121 5.39 -1.90 8.84
CA ILE A 121 4.96 -3.03 8.03
C ILE A 121 6.17 -3.61 7.32
N GLU A 122 6.42 -4.90 7.53
CA GLU A 122 7.54 -5.65 6.97
C GLU A 122 7.07 -6.54 5.83
N TRP A 123 7.90 -6.60 4.80
CA TRP A 123 7.61 -7.29 3.55
C TRP A 123 8.71 -8.28 3.22
N MET A 124 8.33 -9.33 2.52
CA MET A 124 9.24 -10.30 1.93
C MET A 124 8.88 -10.56 0.47
N GLY A 125 9.89 -10.49 -0.40
CA GLY A 125 9.82 -10.82 -1.82
C GLY A 125 10.05 -12.30 -2.13
N GLU A 126 9.91 -12.66 -3.40
CA GLU A 126 10.09 -14.04 -3.90
C GLU A 126 11.49 -14.61 -3.65
N GLU A 127 12.53 -13.77 -3.69
CA GLU A 127 13.93 -14.19 -3.54
C GLU A 127 14.46 -13.91 -2.13
N ASN A 128 13.55 -13.82 -1.15
CA ASN A 128 13.81 -13.47 0.25
C ASN A 128 14.35 -12.06 0.46
N GLU A 129 14.17 -11.15 -0.49
CA GLU A 129 14.39 -9.72 -0.25
C GLU A 129 13.45 -9.25 0.86
N GLN A 130 13.98 -8.51 1.81
CA GLN A 130 13.19 -7.99 2.92
C GLN A 130 13.33 -6.48 2.98
N TRP A 131 12.20 -5.81 3.13
CA TRP A 131 12.14 -4.38 3.37
C TRP A 131 11.01 -4.08 4.34
N LYS A 132 11.03 -2.88 4.91
CA LYS A 132 9.93 -2.41 5.73
C LYS A 132 9.64 -0.95 5.51
N PHE A 133 8.39 -0.57 5.75
CA PHE A 133 7.98 0.81 5.86
C PHE A 133 7.73 1.15 7.32
N VAL A 134 8.33 2.24 7.79
CA VAL A 134 8.13 2.79 9.13
C VAL A 134 7.39 4.12 9.01
N PHE A 135 6.32 4.27 9.78
CA PHE A 135 5.47 5.45 9.80
C PHE A 135 5.78 6.30 11.03
N LYS A 136 6.37 7.48 10.82
CA LYS A 136 6.79 8.39 11.88
C LYS A 136 6.49 9.82 11.50
N ASN A 137 5.84 10.56 12.41
CA ASN A 137 5.50 11.98 12.23
C ASN A 137 4.74 12.26 10.92
N GLY A 138 3.78 11.38 10.58
CA GLY A 138 2.98 11.49 9.36
C GLY A 138 3.74 11.24 8.06
N ARG A 139 4.91 10.61 8.13
CA ARG A 139 5.78 10.28 6.99
C ARG A 139 6.11 8.79 6.97
N MET A 140 6.33 8.26 5.79
CA MET A 140 6.78 6.89 5.56
C MET A 140 8.28 6.86 5.24
N TYR A 141 9.01 5.91 5.83
CA TYR A 141 10.43 5.68 5.59
C TYR A 141 10.64 4.23 5.16
N ARG A 142 11.40 4.00 4.08
CA ARG A 142 11.76 2.67 3.59
C ARG A 142 13.09 2.23 4.17
N TYR A 143 13.15 0.99 4.63
CA TYR A 143 14.36 0.30 5.07
C TYR A 143 14.49 -0.99 4.28
N GLU A 144 15.70 -1.34 3.87
CA GLU A 144 16.01 -2.61 3.19
C GLU A 144 16.95 -3.40 4.08
N ALA A 145 16.76 -4.72 4.12
CA ALA A 145 17.60 -5.61 4.92
C ALA A 145 18.79 -6.09 4.08
N GLU A 146 19.98 -6.03 4.67
CA GLU A 146 21.18 -6.68 4.14
C GLU A 146 21.58 -7.83 5.06
N THR A 147 21.75 -9.03 4.50
CA THR A 147 22.25 -10.18 5.27
C THR A 147 23.77 -10.22 5.20
N LEU A 148 24.43 -10.17 6.36
CA LEU A 148 25.88 -10.27 6.48
C LEU A 148 26.26 -11.57 7.20
N TRP A 149 27.04 -12.42 6.53
CA TRP A 149 27.63 -13.61 7.11
C TRP A 149 29.09 -13.34 7.48
N ASN A 150 29.46 -13.68 8.72
CA ASN A 150 30.84 -13.55 9.21
C ASN A 150 31.38 -14.94 9.54
N GLU A 151 32.61 -15.24 9.12
CA GLU A 151 33.34 -16.42 9.59
C GLU A 151 33.74 -16.21 11.05
N LEU A 152 33.27 -17.09 11.95
CA LEU A 152 33.58 -17.04 13.38
C LEU A 152 34.71 -18.01 13.79
N GLY A 153 35.37 -18.63 12.80
CA GLY A 153 36.40 -19.64 12.98
C GLY A 153 35.93 -21.06 12.66
N GLU A 154 36.86 -22.01 12.79
CA GLU A 154 36.62 -23.44 12.54
C GLU A 154 35.70 -24.04 13.60
N VAL A 155 34.67 -24.79 13.18
CA VAL A 155 33.81 -25.57 14.08
C VAL A 155 34.27 -27.02 14.05
N THR A 156 34.89 -27.49 15.14
CA THR A 156 35.31 -28.88 15.34
C THR A 156 34.44 -29.58 16.39
N LEU A 157 34.39 -30.91 16.35
CA LEU A 157 33.70 -31.75 17.35
C LEU A 157 34.39 -31.73 18.72
#